data_AF-A0A075MUQ6-F1
#
_entry.id   AF-A0A075MUQ6-F1
#
_cell.length_a   1.000
_cell.length_b   1.000
_cell.length_c   1.000
_cell.angle_alpha   90.00
_cell.angle_beta   90.00
_cell.angle_gamma   90.00
#
_symmetry.space_group_name_H-M   'P 1'
#
loop_
_entity.id
_entity.type
_entity.pdbx_description
1 polymer ?
#
loop_
_entity_poly.entity_id
_entity_poly.type
_entity_poly.pdbx_seq_one_letter_code
_entity_poly.pdbx_strand_id
1 'polypeptide(L)'
;MEVRRTPNNNRNRHNRRGVVGIESAIVLIAFVIVAAALSFVVLNMGFSTTQKAKSTITSGLGEASSAIEIAGQVTGKGNTTASKVDAYTIPIKLASGGSSVDITASKTAVKYFSKSVTYDNIFKGTLTSGTYTDINSALTAAKTAGYINEIPGVGAGSNSTAAFIYFTANVNNNSIVDAGEQAVLAIAYKNGDRPAALDTVNTEIIVSAGAPLTVVRSVPTITDAVLNLG
;
A
#
# COMPACT_ATOMS: atom_id res chain seq x y z
N MET A 1 -80.93 15.65 83.44
CA MET A 1 -80.26 16.94 83.71
C MET A 1 -78.79 16.76 83.37
N GLU A 2 -78.31 17.55 82.42
CA GLU A 2 -76.94 18.05 82.26
C GLU A 2 -75.74 17.08 82.45
N VAL A 3 -74.90 16.87 81.42
CA VAL A 3 -73.61 17.61 81.16
C VAL A 3 -72.45 16.66 81.50
N ARG A 4 -71.36 16.45 80.76
CA ARG A 4 -70.63 17.18 79.70
C ARG A 4 -69.51 16.25 79.18
N ARG A 5 -69.03 16.54 77.95
CA ARG A 5 -67.62 16.69 77.46
C ARG A 5 -66.56 15.68 77.95
N THR A 6 -65.63 15.16 77.15
CA THR A 6 -65.11 15.43 75.80
C THR A 6 -64.12 14.31 75.44
N PRO A 7 -63.80 14.11 74.16
CA PRO A 7 -62.79 13.15 73.71
C PRO A 7 -61.39 13.77 73.78
N ASN A 8 -60.35 12.98 74.03
CA ASN A 8 -58.99 13.36 73.64
C ASN A 8 -58.09 12.12 73.48
N ASN A 9 -58.06 11.56 72.26
CA ASN A 9 -57.06 10.56 71.89
C ASN A 9 -55.96 11.29 71.11
N ASN A 10 -54.97 11.79 71.84
CA ASN A 10 -53.89 12.60 71.31
C ASN A 10 -52.88 11.69 70.57
N ARG A 11 -53.15 11.40 69.30
CA ARG A 11 -52.19 10.74 68.41
C ARG A 11 -51.15 11.77 67.97
N ASN A 12 -49.99 11.77 68.62
CA ASN A 12 -48.78 12.46 68.16
C ASN A 12 -48.38 11.96 66.76
N ARG A 13 -48.93 12.57 65.71
CA ARG A 13 -48.43 12.44 64.34
C ARG A 13 -47.16 13.29 64.23
N HIS A 14 -46.02 12.69 64.50
CA HIS A 14 -44.73 13.27 64.18
C HIS A 14 -44.70 13.54 62.66
N ASN A 15 -44.73 14.82 62.27
CA ASN A 15 -44.60 15.24 60.88
C ASN A 15 -43.17 14.97 60.38
N ARG A 16 -42.91 13.76 59.86
CA ARG A 16 -41.67 13.38 59.14
C ARG A 16 -41.56 14.01 57.73
N ARG A 17 -42.14 15.19 57.52
CA ARG A 17 -42.23 15.82 56.19
C ARG A 17 -40.90 16.35 55.66
N GLY A 18 -39.92 16.62 56.54
CA GLY A 18 -38.56 17.02 56.14
C GLY A 18 -37.61 15.87 55.77
N VAL A 19 -37.91 14.63 56.20
CA VAL A 19 -37.01 13.47 56.01
C VAL A 19 -37.11 12.89 54.59
N VAL A 20 -38.29 12.92 53.97
CA VAL A 20 -38.49 12.41 52.60
C VAL A 20 -37.78 13.28 51.54
N GLY A 21 -37.62 14.58 51.82
CA GLY A 21 -36.95 15.53 50.92
C GLY A 21 -35.44 15.29 50.81
N ILE A 22 -34.78 15.02 51.95
CA ILE A 22 -33.34 14.73 51.97
C ILE A 22 -33.04 13.35 51.37
N GLU A 23 -33.90 12.35 51.60
CA GLU A 23 -33.79 11.02 50.96
C GLU A 23 -33.92 11.11 49.44
N SER A 24 -34.88 11.90 48.94
CA SER A 24 -35.07 12.13 47.50
C SER A 24 -33.89 12.90 46.88
N ALA A 25 -33.31 13.87 47.60
CA ALA A 25 -32.15 14.63 47.14
C ALA A 25 -30.90 13.75 47.01
N ILE A 26 -30.67 12.83 47.96
CA ILE A 26 -29.55 11.87 47.90
C ILE A 26 -29.69 10.95 46.68
N VAL A 27 -30.90 10.43 46.42
CA VAL A 27 -31.18 9.61 45.23
C VAL A 27 -30.95 10.39 43.94
N LEU A 28 -31.36 11.66 43.90
CA LEU A 28 -31.14 12.53 42.74
C LEU A 28 -29.64 12.73 42.47
N ILE A 29 -28.84 13.02 43.49
CA ILE A 29 -27.38 13.18 43.35
C ILE A 29 -26.75 11.88 42.86
N ALA A 30 -27.13 10.73 43.44
CA ALA A 30 -26.63 9.43 43.01
C ALA A 30 -26.97 9.13 41.54
N PHE A 31 -28.20 9.42 41.11
CA PHE A 31 -28.60 9.24 39.71
C PHE A 31 -27.82 10.15 38.76
N VAL A 32 -27.60 11.41 39.14
CA VAL A 32 -26.79 12.36 38.35
C VAL A 32 -25.34 11.88 38.24
N ILE A 33 -24.74 11.36 39.31
CA ILE A 33 -23.37 10.83 39.28
C ILE A 33 -23.28 9.62 38.36
N VAL A 34 -24.22 8.68 38.45
CA VAL A 34 -24.26 7.51 37.56
C VAL A 34 -24.45 7.94 36.11
N ALA A 35 -25.35 8.89 35.84
CA ALA A 35 -25.57 9.42 34.50
C ALA A 35 -24.32 10.13 33.94
N ALA A 36 -23.60 10.90 34.76
CA ALA A 36 -22.37 11.57 34.38
C ALA A 36 -21.24 10.56 34.09
N ALA A 37 -21.08 9.53 34.92
CA ALA A 37 -20.10 8.47 34.71
C ALA A 37 -20.37 7.69 33.42
N LEU A 38 -21.63 7.31 33.18
CA LEU A 38 -22.04 6.64 31.93
C LEU A 38 -21.81 7.53 30.72
N SER A 39 -22.14 8.83 30.81
CA SER A 39 -21.91 9.79 29.74
C SER A 39 -20.42 9.91 29.38
N PHE A 40 -19.53 9.94 30.37
CA PHE A 40 -18.09 9.99 30.13
C PHE A 40 -17.57 8.74 29.42
N VAL A 41 -18.02 7.56 29.84
CA VAL A 41 -17.64 6.29 29.19
C VAL A 41 -18.14 6.26 27.74
N VAL A 42 -19.39 6.64 27.50
CA VAL A 42 -19.98 6.68 26.15
C VAL A 42 -19.26 7.67 25.25
N LEU A 43 -18.88 8.85 25.75
CA LEU A 43 -18.13 9.84 24.97
C LEU A 43 -16.73 9.34 24.62
N ASN A 44 -16.01 8.74 25.56
CA ASN A 44 -14.66 8.22 25.30
C ASN A 44 -14.68 7.05 24.32
N MET A 45 -15.66 6.14 24.46
CA MET A 45 -15.89 5.09 23.48
C MET A 45 -16.25 5.73 22.13
N GLY A 46 -17.17 6.69 22.09
CA GLY A 46 -17.55 7.41 20.87
C GLY A 46 -16.38 8.10 20.16
N PHE A 47 -15.48 8.73 20.90
CA PHE A 47 -14.25 9.32 20.35
C PHE A 47 -13.29 8.27 19.80
N SER A 48 -13.13 7.13 20.47
CA SER A 48 -12.32 6.03 19.95
C SER A 48 -12.91 5.46 18.66
N THR A 49 -14.23 5.23 18.62
CA THR A 49 -14.92 4.71 17.44
C THR A 49 -14.83 5.67 16.26
N THR A 50 -15.02 6.97 16.49
CA THR A 50 -14.91 8.00 15.44
C THR A 50 -13.48 8.16 14.92
N GLN A 51 -12.46 8.10 15.79
CA GLN A 51 -11.06 8.10 15.37
C GLN A 51 -10.71 6.86 14.55
N LYS A 52 -11.17 5.68 14.97
CA LYS A 52 -10.97 4.45 14.22
C LYS A 52 -11.67 4.49 12.86
N ALA A 53 -12.91 4.98 12.82
CA ALA A 53 -13.65 5.17 11.57
C ALA A 53 -12.92 6.12 10.62
N LYS A 54 -12.44 7.27 11.13
CA LYS A 54 -11.62 8.21 10.35
C LYS A 54 -10.38 7.54 9.77
N SER A 55 -9.63 6.80 10.59
CA SER A 55 -8.42 6.07 10.15
C SER A 55 -8.74 5.04 9.07
N THR A 56 -9.78 4.23 9.24
CA THR A 56 -10.19 3.23 8.25
C THR A 56 -10.63 3.90 6.94
N ILE A 57 -11.37 5.01 7.01
CA ILE A 57 -11.78 5.77 5.81
C ILE A 57 -10.54 6.32 5.09
N THR A 58 -9.59 6.92 5.80
CA THR A 58 -8.38 7.46 5.17
C THR A 58 -7.49 6.38 4.59
N SER A 59 -7.33 5.24 5.27
CA SER A 59 -6.55 4.11 4.76
C SER A 59 -7.24 3.44 3.59
N GLY A 60 -8.57 3.29 3.61
CA GLY A 60 -9.34 2.75 2.50
C GLY A 60 -9.31 3.65 1.26
N LEU A 61 -9.38 4.97 1.46
CA LEU A 61 -9.19 5.93 0.37
C LEU A 61 -7.75 5.91 -0.16
N GLY A 62 -6.76 5.83 0.73
CA GLY A 62 -5.35 5.64 0.38
C GLY A 62 -5.17 4.40 -0.49
N GLU A 63 -5.65 3.25 -0.04
CA GLU A 63 -5.57 1.98 -0.78
C GLU A 63 -6.28 2.02 -2.15
N ALA A 64 -7.44 2.67 -2.23
CA ALA A 64 -8.20 2.76 -3.48
C ALA A 64 -7.61 3.76 -4.47
N SER A 65 -6.90 4.79 -4.00
CA SER A 65 -6.29 5.84 -4.83
C SER A 65 -4.83 5.59 -5.15
N SER A 66 -4.11 4.86 -4.29
CA SER A 66 -2.77 4.38 -4.55
C SER A 66 -2.86 3.30 -5.62
N ALA A 67 -2.49 3.66 -6.85
CA ALA A 67 -2.26 2.70 -7.90
C ALA A 67 -1.02 3.14 -8.66
N ILE A 68 -0.29 2.18 -9.20
CA ILE A 68 0.77 2.45 -10.14
C ILE A 68 0.23 2.23 -11.55
N GLU A 69 0.53 3.16 -12.44
CA GLU A 69 0.18 3.07 -13.85
C GLU A 69 1.43 3.09 -14.73
N ILE A 70 1.30 2.58 -15.97
CA ILE A 70 2.39 2.59 -16.94
C ILE A 70 2.60 4.03 -17.44
N ALA A 71 3.83 4.51 -17.36
CA ALA A 71 4.23 5.85 -17.76
C ALA A 71 4.91 5.85 -19.14
N GLY A 72 4.12 5.72 -20.21
CA GLY A 72 4.64 5.73 -21.59
C GLY A 72 4.79 4.33 -22.18
N GLN A 73 5.80 4.13 -23.02
CA GLN A 73 5.98 2.90 -23.78
C GLN A 73 6.80 1.88 -23.00
N VAL A 74 6.37 0.62 -23.09
CA VAL A 74 7.15 -0.50 -22.59
C VAL A 74 8.24 -0.83 -23.60
N THR A 75 9.48 -0.90 -23.14
CA THR A 75 10.64 -1.10 -24.00
C THR A 75 11.41 -2.36 -23.63
N GLY A 76 12.27 -2.82 -24.54
CA GLY A 76 13.13 -3.97 -24.30
C GLY A 76 14.51 -3.75 -24.89
N LYS A 77 15.52 -4.32 -24.25
CA LYS A 77 16.88 -4.39 -24.78
C LYS A 77 16.98 -5.61 -25.70
N GLY A 78 16.98 -5.39 -27.00
CA GLY A 78 17.14 -6.42 -28.02
C GLY A 78 18.61 -6.76 -28.24
N ASN A 79 18.90 -8.04 -28.45
CA ASN A 79 20.19 -8.53 -28.92
C ASN A 79 20.01 -9.06 -30.35
N THR A 80 20.46 -8.29 -31.34
CA THR A 80 20.27 -8.61 -32.77
C THR A 80 21.05 -9.84 -33.20
N THR A 81 22.25 -10.07 -32.63
CA THR A 81 23.07 -11.25 -32.94
C THR A 81 22.42 -12.55 -32.43
N ALA A 82 21.85 -12.52 -31.23
CA ALA A 82 21.18 -13.68 -30.65
C ALA A 82 19.70 -13.79 -31.06
N SER A 83 19.10 -12.74 -31.63
CA SER A 83 17.66 -12.62 -31.90
C SER A 83 16.81 -12.89 -30.65
N LYS A 84 17.22 -12.32 -29.51
CA LYS A 84 16.59 -12.49 -28.19
C LYS A 84 16.54 -11.18 -27.40
N VAL A 85 15.62 -11.07 -26.46
CA VAL A 85 15.52 -9.92 -25.54
C VAL A 85 16.40 -10.16 -24.31
N ASP A 86 17.31 -9.24 -24.02
CA ASP A 86 18.20 -9.26 -22.85
C ASP A 86 17.50 -8.77 -21.58
N ALA A 87 16.76 -7.68 -21.70
CA ALA A 87 16.04 -7.08 -20.61
C ALA A 87 14.75 -6.42 -21.08
N TYR A 88 13.79 -6.29 -20.19
CA TYR A 88 12.46 -5.73 -20.45
C TYR A 88 12.16 -4.65 -19.42
N THR A 89 11.68 -3.50 -19.86
CA THR A 89 11.50 -2.30 -19.02
C THR A 89 10.09 -1.75 -19.11
N ILE A 90 9.45 -1.62 -17.95
CA ILE A 90 8.12 -1.00 -17.80
C ILE A 90 8.31 0.30 -17.04
N PRO A 91 8.13 1.46 -17.68
CA PRO A 91 8.09 2.73 -16.96
C PRO A 91 6.80 2.80 -16.14
N ILE A 92 6.93 3.21 -14.89
CA ILE A 92 5.85 3.26 -13.91
C ILE A 92 5.82 4.62 -13.21
N LYS A 93 4.61 5.09 -12.93
CA LYS A 93 4.35 6.30 -12.13
C LYS A 93 3.15 6.09 -11.25
N LEU A 94 2.95 6.98 -10.27
CA LEU A 94 1.69 7.04 -9.55
C LEU A 94 0.55 7.40 -10.50
N ALA A 95 -0.59 6.74 -10.31
CA ALA A 95 -1.85 7.15 -10.92
C ALA A 95 -2.15 8.62 -10.56
N SER A 96 -2.85 9.33 -11.46
CA SER A 96 -3.18 10.73 -11.24
C SER A 96 -3.96 10.93 -9.94
N GLY A 97 -3.42 11.75 -9.03
CA GLY A 97 -4.01 11.97 -7.70
C GLY A 97 -3.81 10.83 -6.70
N GLY A 98 -3.00 9.82 -7.05
CA GLY A 98 -2.65 8.72 -6.16
C GLY A 98 -1.71 9.13 -5.04
N SER A 99 -1.78 8.39 -3.92
CA SER A 99 -0.84 8.58 -2.81
C SER A 99 0.46 7.83 -3.07
N SER A 100 1.55 8.28 -2.46
CA SER A 100 2.88 7.70 -2.59
C SER A 100 2.90 6.19 -2.29
N VAL A 101 3.67 5.44 -3.08
CA VAL A 101 3.73 3.97 -2.99
C VAL A 101 5.14 3.52 -2.61
N ASP A 102 5.23 2.72 -1.55
CA ASP A 102 6.50 2.13 -1.11
C ASP A 102 6.84 0.89 -1.94
N ILE A 103 7.95 1.00 -2.68
CA ILE A 103 8.51 0.00 -3.59
C ILE A 103 9.75 -0.71 -3.00
N THR A 104 9.84 -0.78 -1.68
CA THR A 104 10.91 -1.53 -0.98
C THR A 104 10.79 -3.04 -1.26
N ALA A 105 11.94 -3.74 -1.34
CA ALA A 105 12.02 -5.17 -1.64
C ALA A 105 11.14 -6.08 -0.76
N SER A 106 10.90 -5.71 0.51
CA SER A 106 10.05 -6.47 1.43
C SER A 106 8.54 -6.27 1.23
N LYS A 107 8.17 -5.28 0.42
CA LYS A 107 6.83 -4.73 0.28
C LYS A 107 6.30 -4.80 -1.15
N THR A 108 7.14 -5.19 -2.08
CA THR A 108 6.83 -5.32 -3.50
C THR A 108 7.20 -6.71 -3.97
N ALA A 109 6.33 -7.28 -4.79
CA ALA A 109 6.61 -8.54 -5.48
C ALA A 109 6.39 -8.33 -6.98
N VAL A 110 7.25 -8.95 -7.77
CA VAL A 110 7.13 -8.94 -9.24
C VAL A 110 7.02 -10.38 -9.70
N LYS A 111 5.84 -10.71 -10.23
CA LYS A 111 5.56 -11.98 -10.89
C LYS A 111 5.90 -11.85 -12.36
N TYR A 112 6.53 -12.86 -12.89
CA TYR A 112 6.82 -12.96 -14.32
C TYR A 112 6.39 -14.32 -14.83
N PHE A 113 5.66 -14.34 -15.92
CA PHE A 113 5.38 -15.58 -16.62
C PHE A 113 5.41 -15.36 -18.13
N SER A 114 5.83 -16.41 -18.82
CA SER A 114 5.81 -16.51 -20.27
C SER A 114 5.31 -17.91 -20.63
N LYS A 115 5.31 -18.25 -21.92
CA LYS A 115 4.85 -19.56 -22.40
C LYS A 115 5.60 -20.74 -21.77
N SER A 116 6.86 -20.54 -21.41
CA SER A 116 7.76 -21.62 -21.00
C SER A 116 8.14 -21.60 -19.52
N VAL A 117 7.98 -20.46 -18.82
CA VAL A 117 8.49 -20.26 -17.46
C VAL A 117 7.53 -19.39 -16.66
N THR A 118 7.36 -19.72 -15.39
CA THR A 118 6.59 -18.94 -14.41
C THR A 118 7.45 -18.74 -13.16
N TYR A 119 7.56 -17.50 -12.72
CA TYR A 119 8.23 -17.11 -11.48
C TYR A 119 7.31 -16.23 -10.63
N ASP A 120 7.20 -16.54 -9.35
CA ASP A 120 6.32 -15.81 -8.43
C ASP A 120 6.92 -14.48 -7.95
N ASN A 121 8.15 -14.48 -7.43
CA ASN A 121 8.80 -13.25 -7.01
C ASN A 121 10.24 -13.18 -7.51
N ILE A 122 10.42 -12.43 -8.60
CA ILE A 122 11.74 -12.13 -9.15
C ILE A 122 12.29 -10.78 -8.66
N PHE A 123 11.57 -10.04 -7.83
CA PHE A 123 11.99 -8.72 -7.37
C PHE A 123 13.15 -8.81 -6.38
N LYS A 124 14.22 -8.05 -6.63
CA LYS A 124 15.44 -8.04 -5.82
C LYS A 124 15.65 -6.73 -5.08
N GLY A 125 15.19 -5.61 -5.63
CA GLY A 125 15.23 -4.33 -4.94
C GLY A 125 15.14 -3.13 -5.87
N THR A 126 15.36 -1.97 -5.27
CA THR A 126 15.25 -0.65 -5.92
C THR A 126 16.59 0.06 -5.83
N LEU A 127 17.04 0.65 -6.94
CA LEU A 127 18.18 1.55 -7.00
C LEU A 127 17.68 2.94 -6.58
N THR A 128 17.94 3.29 -5.31
CA THR A 128 17.41 4.52 -4.69
C THR A 128 18.28 5.75 -4.91
N SER A 129 19.58 5.56 -5.22
CA SER A 129 20.53 6.66 -5.39
C SER A 129 20.82 6.90 -6.86
N GLY A 130 20.54 8.13 -7.30
CA GLY A 130 20.81 8.57 -8.67
C GLY A 130 19.62 8.43 -9.61
N THR A 131 19.85 8.84 -10.85
CA THR A 131 18.92 8.71 -11.97
C THR A 131 19.60 7.98 -13.11
N TYR A 132 18.84 7.16 -13.82
CA TYR A 132 19.35 6.39 -14.96
C TYR A 132 18.51 6.71 -16.19
N THR A 133 19.14 7.28 -17.21
CA THR A 133 18.52 7.58 -18.51
C THR A 133 18.45 6.35 -19.40
N ASP A 134 19.33 5.36 -19.17
CA ASP A 134 19.53 4.20 -20.04
C ASP A 134 19.56 2.90 -19.24
N ILE A 135 18.98 1.85 -19.84
CA ILE A 135 18.92 0.51 -19.23
C ILE A 135 20.31 -0.09 -18.99
N ASN A 136 21.32 0.24 -19.81
CA ASN A 136 22.68 -0.31 -19.66
C ASN A 136 23.36 0.19 -18.38
N SER A 137 23.21 1.47 -18.07
CA SER A 137 23.72 2.07 -16.84
C SER A 137 22.99 1.50 -15.62
N ALA A 138 21.66 1.33 -15.72
CA ALA A 138 20.85 0.71 -14.67
C ALA A 138 21.23 -0.77 -14.43
N LEU A 139 21.45 -1.56 -15.47
CA LEU A 139 21.92 -2.96 -15.36
C LEU A 139 23.31 -3.05 -14.71
N THR A 140 24.21 -2.13 -15.03
CA THR A 140 25.55 -2.08 -14.43
C THR A 140 25.45 -1.76 -12.94
N ALA A 141 24.64 -0.77 -12.56
CA ALA A 141 24.40 -0.43 -11.17
C ALA A 141 23.69 -1.56 -10.41
N ALA A 142 22.72 -2.23 -11.03
CA ALA A 142 22.03 -3.39 -10.47
C ALA A 142 22.99 -4.57 -10.22
N LYS A 143 23.98 -4.78 -11.09
CA LYS A 143 25.05 -5.77 -10.88
C LYS A 143 25.90 -5.40 -9.67
N THR A 144 26.34 -4.14 -9.58
CA THR A 144 27.13 -3.64 -8.44
C THR A 144 26.35 -3.75 -7.12
N ALA A 145 25.04 -3.49 -7.14
CA ALA A 145 24.16 -3.63 -5.99
C ALA A 145 23.82 -5.10 -5.63
N GLY A 146 24.21 -6.07 -6.47
CA GLY A 146 23.93 -7.49 -6.25
C GLY A 146 22.49 -7.93 -6.57
N TYR A 147 21.71 -7.09 -7.26
CA TYR A 147 20.35 -7.43 -7.69
C TYR A 147 20.34 -8.39 -8.88
N ILE A 148 21.35 -8.30 -9.74
CA ILE A 148 21.59 -9.24 -10.82
C ILE A 148 22.98 -9.83 -10.68
N ASN A 149 23.12 -11.09 -11.06
CA ASN A 149 24.37 -11.83 -11.02
C ASN A 149 25.27 -11.48 -12.20
N GLU A 150 24.72 -11.37 -13.41
CA GLU A 150 25.43 -10.94 -14.61
C GLU A 150 24.52 -10.11 -15.52
N ILE A 151 25.12 -9.28 -16.37
CA ILE A 151 24.36 -8.51 -17.37
C ILE A 151 23.91 -9.47 -18.48
N PRO A 152 22.61 -9.57 -18.79
CA PRO A 152 22.13 -10.43 -19.88
C PRO A 152 22.77 -10.04 -21.22
N GLY A 153 23.16 -11.06 -22.01
CA GLY A 153 23.80 -10.88 -23.31
C GLY A 153 25.32 -10.65 -23.27
N VAL A 154 25.95 -10.64 -22.10
CA VAL A 154 27.41 -10.46 -21.93
C VAL A 154 28.06 -11.71 -21.32
N GLY A 155 29.22 -12.11 -21.85
CA GLY A 155 30.03 -13.21 -21.30
C GLY A 155 29.26 -14.54 -21.23
N ALA A 156 29.32 -15.20 -20.07
CA ALA A 156 28.58 -16.45 -19.84
C ALA A 156 27.04 -16.26 -19.72
N GLY A 157 26.57 -15.00 -19.67
CA GLY A 157 25.16 -14.65 -19.51
C GLY A 157 24.68 -14.75 -18.05
N SER A 158 23.48 -14.21 -17.79
CA SER A 158 22.84 -14.32 -16.47
C SER A 158 22.34 -15.73 -16.18
N ASN A 159 22.51 -16.17 -14.94
CA ASN A 159 22.01 -17.46 -14.44
C ASN A 159 20.67 -17.35 -13.71
N SER A 160 20.14 -16.15 -13.49
CA SER A 160 18.85 -15.92 -12.84
C SER A 160 18.06 -14.82 -13.54
N THR A 161 16.75 -15.02 -13.65
CA THR A 161 15.83 -13.95 -14.03
C THR A 161 15.53 -13.14 -12.78
N ALA A 162 15.73 -11.82 -12.85
CA ALA A 162 15.60 -10.93 -11.71
C ALA A 162 15.01 -9.59 -12.15
N ALA A 163 14.20 -8.99 -11.27
CA ALA A 163 13.60 -7.69 -11.47
C ALA A 163 14.13 -6.68 -10.45
N PHE A 164 14.33 -5.46 -10.89
CA PHE A 164 14.73 -4.34 -10.04
C PHE A 164 14.08 -3.06 -10.55
N ILE A 165 13.88 -2.10 -9.65
CA ILE A 165 13.37 -0.77 -10.02
C ILE A 165 14.53 0.23 -9.98
N TYR A 166 14.50 1.19 -10.89
CA TYR A 166 15.39 2.34 -10.87
C TYR A 166 14.59 3.60 -11.21
N PHE A 167 15.09 4.76 -10.83
CA PHE A 167 14.42 6.03 -11.12
C PHE A 167 15.02 6.71 -12.36
N THR A 168 14.16 7.20 -13.25
CA THR A 168 14.54 8.10 -14.35
C THR A 168 14.44 9.56 -13.90
N ALA A 169 13.50 9.86 -13.00
CA ALA A 169 13.39 11.12 -12.28
C ALA A 169 13.23 10.83 -10.78
N ASN A 170 14.21 11.26 -9.98
CA ASN A 170 14.32 11.00 -8.55
C ASN A 170 14.46 12.34 -7.82
N VAL A 171 13.63 12.58 -6.81
CA VAL A 171 13.61 13.84 -6.06
C VAL A 171 14.23 13.67 -4.67
N ASN A 172 14.09 12.52 -4.02
CA ASN A 172 14.39 12.36 -2.60
C ASN A 172 15.18 11.09 -2.23
N ASN A 173 15.75 10.38 -3.21
CA ASN A 173 16.64 9.21 -3.06
C ASN A 173 16.11 8.13 -2.09
N ASN A 174 14.82 7.83 -2.16
CA ASN A 174 14.19 6.79 -1.33
C ASN A 174 13.61 5.66 -2.19
N SER A 175 13.00 4.66 -1.55
CA SER A 175 12.29 3.56 -2.21
C SER A 175 10.79 3.81 -2.28
N ILE A 176 10.37 5.07 -2.41
CA ILE A 176 8.98 5.48 -2.49
C ILE A 176 8.82 6.16 -3.84
N VAL A 177 7.74 5.86 -4.55
CA VAL A 177 7.38 6.61 -5.75
C VAL A 177 6.46 7.74 -5.31
N ASP A 178 6.94 8.98 -5.43
CA ASP A 178 6.18 10.18 -5.11
C ASP A 178 5.61 10.87 -6.37
N ALA A 179 4.71 11.83 -6.16
CA ALA A 179 4.14 12.62 -7.24
C ALA A 179 5.24 13.45 -7.92
N GLY A 180 5.40 13.26 -9.23
CA GLY A 180 6.44 13.91 -10.04
C GLY A 180 7.70 13.07 -10.22
N GLU A 181 7.81 11.92 -9.56
CA GLU A 181 8.86 10.94 -9.83
C GLU A 181 8.44 9.96 -10.92
N GLN A 182 9.44 9.40 -11.60
CA GLN A 182 9.26 8.36 -12.58
C GLN A 182 10.24 7.23 -12.26
N ALA A 183 9.67 6.05 -12.05
CA ALA A 183 10.40 4.82 -11.82
C ALA A 183 10.26 3.92 -13.04
N VAL A 184 11.20 3.00 -13.21
CA VAL A 184 11.17 2.00 -14.27
C VAL A 184 11.47 0.67 -13.64
N LEU A 185 10.57 -0.28 -13.83
CA LEU A 185 10.82 -1.67 -13.51
C LEU A 185 11.61 -2.30 -14.67
N ALA A 186 12.80 -2.80 -14.39
CA ALA A 186 13.57 -3.64 -15.31
C ALA A 186 13.51 -5.10 -14.90
N ILE A 187 13.33 -5.98 -15.88
CA ILE A 187 13.51 -7.42 -15.77
C ILE A 187 14.74 -7.80 -16.58
N ALA A 188 15.76 -8.34 -15.91
CA ALA A 188 16.94 -8.91 -16.53
C ALA A 188 16.76 -10.43 -16.64
N TYR A 189 16.85 -10.98 -17.86
CA TYR A 189 16.58 -12.39 -18.11
C TYR A 189 17.81 -13.27 -17.88
N LYS A 190 17.57 -14.45 -17.28
CA LYS A 190 18.50 -15.59 -17.38
C LYS A 190 18.70 -15.97 -18.84
N ASN A 191 19.89 -16.43 -19.23
CA ASN A 191 20.23 -16.71 -20.63
C ASN A 191 19.25 -17.69 -21.32
N GLY A 192 18.75 -18.70 -20.61
CA GLY A 192 17.77 -19.67 -21.14
C GLY A 192 16.32 -19.17 -21.19
N ASP A 193 15.99 -18.10 -20.47
CA ASP A 193 14.62 -17.60 -20.33
C ASP A 193 14.36 -16.38 -21.23
N ARG A 194 15.35 -15.98 -22.04
CA ARG A 194 15.29 -14.80 -22.90
C ARG A 194 14.18 -14.96 -23.95
N PRO A 195 13.16 -14.09 -23.97
CA PRO A 195 12.09 -14.13 -24.96
C PRO A 195 12.62 -13.95 -26.39
N ALA A 196 12.02 -14.68 -27.34
CA ALA A 196 12.23 -14.52 -28.77
C ALA A 196 11.17 -13.60 -29.39
N ALA A 197 11.33 -13.26 -30.66
CA ALA A 197 10.26 -12.63 -31.42
C ALA A 197 8.97 -13.48 -31.39
N LEU A 198 7.82 -12.82 -31.31
CA LEU A 198 6.47 -13.39 -31.18
C LEU A 198 6.14 -14.06 -29.84
N ASP A 199 7.10 -14.16 -28.90
CA ASP A 199 6.78 -14.61 -27.55
C ASP A 199 6.00 -13.53 -26.79
N THR A 200 5.11 -13.98 -25.90
CA THR A 200 4.38 -13.09 -24.99
C THR A 200 5.08 -13.05 -23.64
N VAL A 201 5.25 -11.85 -23.10
CA VAL A 201 5.77 -11.58 -21.77
C VAL A 201 4.66 -11.01 -20.90
N ASN A 202 4.44 -11.64 -19.76
CA ASN A 202 3.46 -11.21 -18.78
C ASN A 202 4.19 -10.88 -17.48
N THR A 203 3.96 -9.67 -17.00
CA THR A 203 4.52 -9.18 -15.74
C THR A 203 3.40 -8.65 -14.88
N GLU A 204 3.36 -9.04 -13.61
CA GLU A 204 2.44 -8.50 -12.63
C GLU A 204 3.25 -7.90 -11.47
N ILE A 205 3.00 -6.62 -11.19
CA ILE A 205 3.64 -5.84 -10.15
C ILE A 205 2.65 -5.70 -9.00
N ILE A 206 3.03 -6.24 -7.85
CA ILE A 206 2.24 -6.17 -6.63
C ILE A 206 2.96 -5.23 -5.67
N VAL A 207 2.30 -4.15 -5.28
CA VAL A 207 2.83 -3.13 -4.38
C VAL A 207 2.21 -3.24 -2.99
N SER A 208 2.77 -2.49 -2.03
CA SER A 208 2.35 -2.54 -0.63
C SER A 208 0.99 -1.92 -0.34
N ALA A 209 0.55 -0.99 -1.19
CA ALA A 209 -0.73 -0.35 -1.14
C ALA A 209 -1.19 -0.08 -2.57
N GLY A 210 -2.36 -0.57 -2.93
CA GLY A 210 -2.96 -0.36 -4.22
C GLY A 210 -3.31 -1.60 -5.02
N ALA A 211 -3.95 -1.36 -6.16
CA ALA A 211 -4.22 -2.42 -7.12
C ALA A 211 -2.92 -2.92 -7.78
N PRO A 212 -2.77 -4.24 -8.00
CA PRO A 212 -1.64 -4.78 -8.75
C PRO A 212 -1.70 -4.34 -10.22
N LEU A 213 -0.54 -4.04 -10.79
CA LEU A 213 -0.41 -3.66 -12.19
C LEU A 213 -0.01 -4.87 -13.02
N THR A 214 -0.90 -5.31 -13.92
CA THR A 214 -0.60 -6.38 -14.89
C THR A 214 -0.26 -5.79 -16.25
N VAL A 215 0.89 -6.20 -16.80
CA VAL A 215 1.39 -5.78 -18.10
C VAL A 215 1.62 -7.03 -18.96
N VAL A 216 0.94 -7.08 -20.10
CA VAL A 216 1.10 -8.15 -21.09
C VAL A 216 1.55 -7.51 -22.39
N ARG A 217 2.66 -8.01 -22.95
CA ARG A 217 3.21 -7.54 -24.22
C ARG A 217 3.69 -8.70 -25.08
N SER A 218 3.63 -8.51 -26.39
CA SER A 218 4.23 -9.44 -27.35
C SER A 218 5.54 -8.85 -27.86
N VAL A 219 6.57 -9.69 -27.96
CA VAL A 219 7.89 -9.27 -28.43
C VAL A 219 7.83 -9.11 -29.96
N PRO A 220 8.16 -7.92 -30.50
CA PRO A 220 8.23 -7.72 -31.95
C PRO A 220 9.46 -8.45 -32.53
N THR A 221 9.62 -8.39 -33.85
CA THR A 221 10.86 -8.82 -34.48
C THR A 221 12.04 -7.99 -33.97
N ILE A 222 13.15 -8.66 -33.67
CA ILE A 222 14.31 -8.05 -33.00
C ILE A 222 15.26 -7.52 -34.06
N THR A 223 15.02 -6.29 -34.52
CA THR A 223 15.85 -5.60 -35.52
C THR A 223 16.83 -4.61 -34.89
N ASP A 224 16.53 -4.11 -33.71
CA ASP A 224 17.25 -3.02 -33.06
C ASP A 224 17.62 -3.34 -31.61
N ALA A 225 18.60 -2.59 -31.07
CA ALA A 225 19.04 -2.73 -29.68
C ALA A 225 17.98 -2.26 -28.67
N VAL A 226 17.10 -1.34 -29.07
CA VAL A 226 15.95 -0.89 -28.29
C VAL A 226 14.69 -1.28 -29.04
N LEU A 227 13.89 -2.13 -28.41
CA LEU A 227 12.62 -2.62 -28.93
C LEU A 227 11.49 -1.87 -28.26
N ASN A 228 10.50 -1.47 -29.04
CA ASN A 228 9.23 -0.96 -28.53
C ASN A 228 8.23 -2.12 -28.47
N LEU A 229 7.73 -2.42 -27.29
CA LEU A 229 6.77 -3.50 -27.08
C LEU A 229 5.33 -2.99 -26.98
N GLY A 230 5.11 -1.68 -26.91
CA GLY A 230 3.79 -1.04 -26.79
C GLY A 230 3.62 -0.21 -25.54
#